data_AF-A0A651DMY1-F1
#
_entry.id   AF-A0A651DMY1-F1
#
_cell.length_a   1.000
_cell.length_b   1.000
_cell.length_c   1.000
_cell.angle_alpha   90.00
_cell.angle_beta   90.00
_cell.angle_gamma   90.00
#
_symmetry.space_group_name_H-M   'P 1'
#
loop_
_entity.id
_entity.type
_entity.pdbx_description
1 polymer ?
#
loop_
_entity_poly.entity_id
_entity_poly.type
_entity_poly.pdbx_seq_one_letter_code
_entity_poly.pdbx_strand_id
1 'polypeptide(L)'
;MNNLIKNKLPIPAHFNAEKVGEVWRVPYEERAAAAEDWAEQYNIQLAASDKTNICLLLIDVQNTFCIPGFELFVGGKSGTGAVDDNRRICEFIYHNLELITKIIPTLDTHTATQIFHPIFWINDVGKHPTPAATNITPADIENGSWKVNPAVANSITNGNYELLEKHAYHYVKQLSQNGKYPLTVWPYHSMLGGIVDTPRRERTGILVSQLLLA
;
A
#
# COMPACT_ATOMS: atom_id res chain seq x y z
N MET A 1 -12.35 9.16 -40.17
CA MET A 1 -11.37 8.13 -40.53
C MET A 1 -10.95 7.42 -39.25
N ASN A 2 -11.02 6.08 -39.28
CA ASN A 2 -10.54 5.08 -38.34
C ASN A 2 -11.12 5.07 -36.91
N ASN A 3 -12.20 4.30 -36.77
CA ASN A 3 -12.50 3.52 -35.56
C ASN A 3 -11.30 2.62 -35.25
N LEU A 4 -10.32 3.12 -34.50
CA LEU A 4 -9.34 2.27 -33.82
C LEU A 4 -10.02 1.75 -32.55
N ILE A 5 -10.86 0.72 -32.69
CA ILE A 5 -10.94 -0.26 -31.61
C ILE A 5 -9.58 -0.95 -31.65
N LYS A 6 -8.59 -0.39 -30.93
CA LYS A 6 -7.37 -1.12 -30.62
C LYS A 6 -7.82 -2.38 -29.90
N ASN A 7 -7.59 -3.55 -30.52
CA ASN A 7 -7.83 -4.82 -29.87
C ASN A 7 -7.01 -4.84 -28.59
N LYS A 8 -7.67 -5.06 -27.45
CA LYS A 8 -6.99 -5.24 -26.17
C LYS A 8 -6.00 -6.39 -26.30
N LEU A 9 -4.79 -6.24 -25.74
CA LEU A 9 -3.85 -7.35 -25.65
C LEU A 9 -4.51 -8.50 -24.86
N PRO A 10 -4.28 -9.76 -25.24
CA PRO A 10 -4.82 -10.88 -24.48
C PRO A 10 -4.19 -10.97 -23.09
N ILE A 11 -4.84 -11.69 -22.18
CA ILE A 11 -4.29 -11.99 -20.87
C ILE A 11 -3.20 -13.06 -21.02
N PRO A 12 -1.98 -12.86 -20.50
CA PRO A 12 -0.92 -13.87 -20.58
C PRO A 12 -1.28 -15.16 -19.84
N ALA A 13 -0.85 -16.30 -20.39
CA ALA A 13 -1.17 -17.62 -19.84
C ALA A 13 -0.64 -17.86 -18.41
N HIS A 14 0.39 -17.12 -17.98
CA HIS A 14 0.91 -17.20 -16.61
C HIS A 14 0.04 -16.47 -15.57
N PHE A 15 -0.88 -15.59 -16.00
CA PHE A 15 -1.75 -14.89 -15.07
C PHE A 15 -2.89 -15.80 -14.61
N ASN A 16 -2.98 -16.03 -13.31
CA ASN A 16 -4.06 -16.77 -12.68
C ASN A 16 -4.89 -15.84 -11.79
N ALA A 17 -6.08 -15.46 -12.27
CA ALA A 17 -6.99 -14.55 -11.58
C ALA A 17 -7.46 -15.09 -10.22
N GLU A 18 -7.55 -16.41 -10.05
CA GLU A 18 -8.00 -17.04 -8.80
C GLU A 18 -6.96 -16.94 -7.68
N LYS A 19 -5.67 -16.78 -8.03
CA LYS A 19 -4.57 -16.65 -7.06
C LYS A 19 -4.27 -15.21 -6.64
N VAL A 20 -5.07 -14.24 -7.11
CA VAL A 20 -4.86 -12.81 -6.83
C VAL A 20 -4.91 -12.52 -5.33
N GLY A 21 -5.73 -13.25 -4.58
CA GLY A 21 -5.88 -13.13 -3.13
C GLY A 21 -4.87 -13.94 -2.32
N GLU A 22 -3.81 -14.48 -2.93
CA GLU A 22 -2.80 -15.30 -2.26
C GLU A 22 -1.42 -14.64 -2.28
N VAL A 23 -0.57 -15.04 -1.33
CA VAL A 23 0.86 -14.70 -1.33
C VAL A 23 1.66 -15.86 -1.92
N TRP A 24 2.39 -15.60 -3.00
CA TRP A 24 3.20 -16.61 -3.69
C TRP A 24 4.54 -16.05 -4.17
N ARG A 25 5.50 -16.94 -4.46
CA ARG A 25 6.82 -16.59 -5.01
C ARG A 25 6.73 -16.45 -6.53
N VAL A 26 7.25 -15.35 -7.07
CA VAL A 26 7.30 -15.15 -8.52
C VAL A 26 8.58 -15.75 -9.11
N PRO A 27 8.47 -16.52 -10.20
CA PRO A 27 9.64 -17.03 -10.93
C PRO A 27 10.21 -15.92 -11.82
N TYR A 28 11.01 -15.02 -11.25
CA TYR A 28 11.46 -13.79 -11.93
C TYR A 28 12.21 -14.05 -13.23
N GLU A 29 13.12 -15.01 -13.25
CA GLU A 29 13.91 -15.37 -14.44
C GLU A 29 13.00 -15.80 -15.61
N GLU A 30 12.05 -16.70 -15.35
CA GLU A 30 11.07 -17.15 -16.34
C GLU A 30 10.14 -16.03 -16.80
N ARG A 31 9.84 -15.07 -15.92
CA ARG A 31 8.97 -13.93 -16.22
C ARG A 31 9.67 -12.85 -17.04
N ALA A 32 10.99 -12.73 -16.94
CA ALA A 32 11.79 -11.85 -17.78
C ALA A 32 11.84 -12.36 -19.23
N ALA A 33 12.17 -13.65 -19.42
CA ALA A 33 12.15 -14.24 -20.77
C ALA A 33 10.75 -14.18 -21.41
N ALA A 34 9.70 -14.54 -20.65
CA ALA A 34 8.33 -14.46 -21.14
C ALA A 34 7.86 -13.02 -21.46
N ALA A 35 8.45 -12.01 -20.81
CA ALA A 35 8.21 -10.61 -21.15
C ALA A 35 8.79 -10.28 -22.52
N GLU A 36 10.06 -10.60 -22.78
CA GLU A 36 10.69 -10.35 -24.09
C GLU A 36 9.91 -11.02 -25.24
N ASP A 37 9.58 -12.30 -25.08
CA ASP A 37 8.76 -13.06 -26.05
C ASP A 37 7.41 -12.38 -26.32
N TRP A 38 6.77 -11.85 -25.27
CA TRP A 38 5.46 -11.19 -25.36
C TRP A 38 5.56 -9.84 -26.08
N ALA A 39 6.62 -9.07 -25.84
CA ALA A 39 6.87 -7.82 -26.55
C ALA A 39 7.05 -8.06 -28.05
N GLU A 40 7.82 -9.08 -28.43
CA GLU A 40 8.02 -9.46 -29.83
C GLU A 40 6.71 -9.94 -30.47
N GLN A 41 6.00 -10.86 -29.81
CA GLN A 41 4.76 -11.44 -30.32
C GLN A 41 3.68 -10.38 -30.64
N TYR A 42 3.55 -9.37 -29.77
CA TYR A 42 2.54 -8.32 -29.90
C TYR A 42 3.09 -6.99 -30.42
N ASN A 43 4.37 -6.95 -30.83
CA ASN A 43 5.06 -5.76 -31.31
C ASN A 43 4.93 -4.55 -30.35
N ILE A 44 5.06 -4.81 -29.05
CA ILE A 44 5.03 -3.78 -28.01
C ILE A 44 6.33 -2.98 -28.12
N GLN A 45 6.22 -1.66 -28.24
CA GLN A 45 7.37 -0.77 -28.35
C GLN A 45 7.90 -0.39 -26.97
N LEU A 46 9.19 -0.04 -26.91
CA LEU A 46 9.81 0.47 -25.70
C LEU A 46 9.09 1.73 -25.22
N ALA A 47 8.69 1.77 -23.95
CA ALA A 47 7.99 2.91 -23.36
C ALA A 47 8.82 4.20 -23.41
N ALA A 48 10.16 4.09 -23.46
CA ALA A 48 11.07 5.22 -23.64
C ALA A 48 10.87 5.97 -24.99
N SER A 49 10.22 5.33 -25.97
CA SER A 49 9.91 5.93 -27.27
C SER A 49 8.53 6.61 -27.33
N ASP A 50 7.76 6.55 -26.25
CA ASP A 50 6.41 7.13 -26.20
C ASP A 50 6.43 8.65 -26.39
N LYS A 51 5.56 9.15 -27.27
CA LYS A 51 5.33 10.60 -27.43
C LYS A 51 4.41 11.17 -26.36
N THR A 52 3.53 10.33 -25.81
CA THR A 52 2.57 10.67 -24.76
C THR A 52 2.79 9.74 -23.59
N ASN A 53 3.17 10.30 -22.43
CA ASN A 53 3.42 9.51 -21.23
C ASN A 53 2.12 9.23 -20.47
N ILE A 54 1.77 7.95 -20.30
CA ILE A 54 0.64 7.51 -19.48
C ILE A 54 1.18 6.85 -18.21
N CYS A 55 0.85 7.42 -17.05
CA CYS A 55 1.27 6.91 -15.75
C CYS A 55 0.10 6.24 -15.02
N LEU A 56 0.25 4.97 -14.66
CA LEU A 56 -0.64 4.27 -13.73
C LEU A 56 -0.10 4.42 -12.30
N LEU A 57 -0.79 5.24 -11.50
CA LEU A 57 -0.51 5.39 -10.07
C LEU A 57 -1.31 4.34 -9.28
N LEU A 58 -0.60 3.50 -8.53
CA LEU A 58 -1.19 2.44 -7.70
C LEU A 58 -1.03 2.79 -6.22
N ILE A 59 -2.13 3.05 -5.52
CA ILE A 59 -2.07 3.47 -4.13
C ILE A 59 -2.11 2.25 -3.22
N ASP A 60 -1.03 2.07 -2.45
CA ASP A 60 -0.90 1.16 -1.30
C ASP A 60 -1.43 -0.26 -1.57
N VAL A 61 -1.07 -0.79 -2.75
CA VAL A 61 -1.41 -2.15 -3.17
C VAL A 61 -0.47 -3.14 -2.46
N GLN A 62 -0.58 -3.23 -1.14
CA GLN A 62 0.26 -4.03 -0.25
C GLN A 62 -0.54 -5.20 0.35
N ASN A 63 0.15 -6.26 0.75
CA ASN A 63 -0.48 -7.47 1.31
C ASN A 63 -1.39 -7.16 2.49
N THR A 64 -0.97 -6.23 3.36
CA THR A 64 -1.72 -5.80 4.54
C THR A 64 -3.14 -5.30 4.25
N PHE A 65 -3.36 -4.70 3.06
CA PHE A 65 -4.65 -4.16 2.64
C PHE A 65 -5.35 -5.08 1.63
N CYS A 66 -4.57 -5.84 0.86
CA CYS A 66 -5.07 -6.50 -0.34
C CYS A 66 -5.33 -8.01 -0.20
N ILE A 67 -4.80 -8.66 0.83
CA ILE A 67 -4.85 -10.12 0.98
C ILE A 67 -5.68 -10.50 2.21
N PRO A 68 -6.69 -11.39 2.08
CA PRO A 68 -7.47 -11.87 3.22
C PRO A 68 -6.59 -12.46 4.32
N GLY A 69 -6.93 -12.15 5.58
CA GLY A 69 -6.22 -12.65 6.76
C GLY A 69 -5.11 -11.74 7.28
N PHE A 70 -4.76 -10.67 6.56
CA PHE A 70 -3.87 -9.62 7.06
C PHE A 70 -4.61 -8.52 7.85
N GLU A 71 -3.84 -7.69 8.57
CA GLU A 71 -4.27 -6.85 9.68
C GLU A 71 -5.29 -5.78 9.28
N LEU A 72 -5.19 -5.25 8.06
CA LEU A 72 -6.04 -4.18 7.53
C LEU A 72 -6.67 -4.55 6.19
N PHE A 73 -6.98 -5.82 5.98
CA PHE A 73 -7.56 -6.29 4.73
C PHE A 73 -8.86 -5.53 4.37
N VAL A 74 -8.89 -4.94 3.17
CA VAL A 74 -10.00 -4.12 2.68
C VAL A 74 -11.01 -5.00 1.94
N GLY A 75 -11.80 -5.76 2.70
CA GLY A 75 -12.84 -6.62 2.14
C GLY A 75 -14.00 -5.89 1.45
N GLY A 76 -14.20 -4.60 1.74
CA GLY A 76 -15.33 -3.82 1.21
C GLY A 76 -16.68 -4.48 1.47
N LYS A 77 -17.70 -4.14 0.67
CA LYS A 77 -19.06 -4.71 0.84
C LYS A 77 -19.16 -6.16 0.38
N SER A 78 -18.30 -6.61 -0.54
CA SER A 78 -18.31 -7.99 -1.04
C SER A 78 -17.61 -8.97 -0.11
N GLY A 79 -16.81 -8.49 0.84
CA GLY A 79 -15.88 -9.31 1.62
C GLY A 79 -14.57 -9.63 0.87
N THR A 80 -14.49 -9.34 -0.43
CA THR A 80 -13.33 -9.59 -1.30
C THR A 80 -12.89 -8.37 -2.10
N GLY A 81 -13.37 -7.17 -1.75
CA GLY A 81 -13.22 -5.94 -2.54
C GLY A 81 -11.79 -5.68 -3.01
N ALA A 82 -10.82 -5.71 -2.11
CA ALA A 82 -9.40 -5.60 -2.44
C ALA A 82 -8.94 -6.64 -3.47
N VAL A 83 -9.35 -7.90 -3.33
CA VAL A 83 -9.00 -8.98 -4.27
C VAL A 83 -9.63 -8.71 -5.64
N ASP A 84 -10.90 -8.30 -5.65
CA ASP A 84 -11.63 -7.99 -6.88
C ASP A 84 -11.06 -6.77 -7.62
N ASP A 85 -10.67 -5.72 -6.90
CA ASP A 85 -9.96 -4.56 -7.47
C ASP A 85 -8.61 -4.98 -8.04
N ASN A 86 -7.86 -5.80 -7.31
CA ASN A 86 -6.56 -6.27 -7.73
C ASN A 86 -6.59 -7.14 -8.99
N ARG A 87 -7.62 -7.98 -9.15
CA ARG A 87 -7.87 -8.73 -10.38
C ARG A 87 -8.14 -7.80 -11.55
N ARG A 88 -9.02 -6.81 -11.38
CA ARG A 88 -9.32 -5.79 -12.39
C ARG A 88 -8.10 -4.95 -12.77
N ILE A 89 -7.25 -4.60 -11.80
CA ILE A 89 -6.00 -3.87 -12.04
C ILE A 89 -5.04 -4.71 -12.89
N CYS A 90 -4.84 -5.99 -12.56
CA CYS A 90 -3.98 -6.88 -13.36
C CYS A 90 -4.49 -7.01 -14.81
N GLU A 91 -5.78 -7.25 -14.98
CA GLU A 91 -6.41 -7.34 -16.31
C GLU A 91 -6.30 -6.01 -17.07
N PHE A 92 -6.53 -4.88 -16.39
CA PHE A 92 -6.36 -3.55 -16.98
C PHE A 92 -4.92 -3.34 -17.46
N ILE A 93 -3.93 -3.69 -16.66
CA ILE A 93 -2.52 -3.54 -17.02
C ILE A 93 -2.20 -4.40 -18.25
N TYR A 94 -2.58 -5.67 -18.25
CA TYR A 94 -2.28 -6.56 -19.38
C TYR A 94 -2.98 -6.12 -20.67
N HIS A 95 -4.26 -5.78 -20.59
CA HIS A 95 -5.03 -5.34 -21.76
C HIS A 95 -4.50 -4.05 -22.40
N ASN A 96 -3.82 -3.20 -21.62
CA ASN A 96 -3.39 -1.87 -22.04
C ASN A 96 -1.87 -1.71 -21.96
N LEU A 97 -1.12 -2.80 -21.95
CA LEU A 97 0.31 -2.75 -21.66
C LEU A 97 1.09 -1.90 -22.67
N GLU A 98 0.71 -1.96 -23.95
CA GLU A 98 1.26 -1.13 -25.03
C GLU A 98 0.93 0.37 -24.93
N LEU A 99 0.08 0.77 -23.97
CA LEU A 99 -0.35 2.17 -23.78
C LEU A 99 0.20 2.77 -22.48
N ILE A 100 0.54 1.95 -21.49
CA ILE A 100 1.00 2.43 -20.19
C ILE A 100 2.49 2.71 -20.32
N THR A 101 2.95 3.93 -20.06
CA THR A 101 4.38 4.26 -20.11
C THR A 101 5.07 3.93 -18.79
N LYS A 102 4.37 4.14 -17.66
CA LYS A 102 4.95 3.98 -16.33
C LYS A 102 3.93 3.49 -15.31
N ILE A 103 4.36 2.58 -14.44
CA ILE A 103 3.58 2.14 -13.28
C ILE A 103 4.31 2.58 -12.01
N ILE A 104 3.67 3.43 -11.21
CA ILE A 104 4.21 3.95 -9.95
C ILE A 104 3.27 3.51 -8.82
N PRO A 105 3.64 2.52 -8.00
CA PRO A 105 2.96 2.33 -6.74
C PRO A 105 3.57 3.17 -5.64
N THR A 106 2.69 3.64 -4.75
CA THR A 106 3.04 4.14 -3.42
C THR A 106 3.04 2.99 -2.42
N LEU A 107 3.73 3.20 -1.31
CA LEU A 107 3.71 2.29 -0.17
C LEU A 107 3.47 3.10 1.07
N ASP A 108 2.55 2.60 1.87
CA ASP A 108 2.46 2.94 3.28
C ASP A 108 3.50 2.08 3.99
N THR A 109 4.48 2.66 4.69
CA THR A 109 5.60 1.89 5.25
C THR A 109 5.95 2.42 6.64
N HIS A 110 5.88 1.53 7.63
CA HIS A 110 5.90 1.91 9.04
C HIS A 110 7.00 1.23 9.85
N THR A 111 7.47 1.92 10.87
CA THR A 111 8.16 1.29 12.00
C THR A 111 7.15 0.97 13.10
N ALA A 112 7.56 0.21 14.13
CA ALA A 112 6.61 -0.20 15.17
C ALA A 112 6.09 0.99 15.98
N THR A 113 6.96 1.98 16.26
CA THR A 113 6.67 3.08 17.17
C THR A 113 6.07 4.30 16.48
N GLN A 114 5.23 4.08 15.46
CA GLN A 114 4.50 5.16 14.79
C GLN A 114 3.40 5.73 15.69
N ILE A 115 3.10 7.02 15.53
CA ILE A 115 2.13 7.75 16.37
C ILE A 115 0.71 7.19 16.30
N PHE A 116 0.34 6.51 15.22
CA PHE A 116 -0.97 5.86 15.07
C PHE A 116 -0.96 4.38 15.49
N HIS A 117 0.13 3.85 16.07
CA HIS A 117 0.19 2.49 16.60
C HIS A 117 -0.02 2.44 18.12
N PRO A 118 -0.50 1.32 18.68
CA PRO A 118 -0.86 1.25 20.09
C PRO A 118 0.30 1.51 21.05
N ILE A 119 1.52 1.06 20.73
CA ILE A 119 2.70 1.22 21.60
C ILE A 119 3.04 2.69 21.89
N PHE A 120 2.65 3.62 21.01
CA PHE A 120 2.95 5.04 21.17
C PHE A 120 2.16 5.67 22.32
N TRP A 121 1.02 5.10 22.70
CA TRP A 121 0.10 5.67 23.69
C TRP A 121 -0.12 4.74 24.87
N ILE A 122 -0.28 5.32 26.06
CA ILE A 122 -0.71 4.65 27.28
C ILE A 122 -1.74 5.51 28.01
N ASN A 123 -2.66 4.89 28.74
CA ASN A 123 -3.55 5.59 29.66
C ASN A 123 -2.94 5.66 31.08
N ASP A 124 -3.69 6.21 32.04
CA ASP A 124 -3.27 6.38 33.44
C ASP A 124 -2.89 5.08 34.18
N VAL A 125 -3.34 3.93 33.67
CA VAL A 125 -3.00 2.61 34.24
C VAL A 125 -1.96 1.86 33.39
N GLY A 126 -1.31 2.54 32.45
CA GLY A 126 -0.25 1.99 31.60
C GLY A 126 -0.73 1.06 30.49
N LYS A 127 -2.03 1.05 30.15
CA LYS A 127 -2.58 0.21 29.08
C LYS A 127 -2.57 0.94 27.73
N HIS A 128 -2.31 0.18 26.66
CA HIS A 128 -2.37 0.67 25.29
C HIS A 128 -3.82 0.80 24.78
N PRO A 129 -4.07 1.71 23.82
CA PRO A 129 -5.36 1.83 23.14
C PRO A 129 -5.71 0.58 22.35
N THR A 130 -7.01 0.29 22.24
CA THR A 130 -7.52 -0.78 21.36
C THR A 130 -7.47 -0.28 19.91
N PRO A 131 -6.67 -0.91 19.02
CA PRO A 131 -6.59 -0.51 17.63
C PRO A 131 -7.92 -0.65 16.87
N ALA A 132 -8.12 0.17 15.85
CA ALA A 132 -9.34 0.34 15.05
C ALA A 132 -10.61 0.78 15.82
N ALA A 133 -10.56 0.87 17.15
CA ALA A 133 -11.66 1.32 18.00
C ALA A 133 -11.37 2.64 18.73
N THR A 134 -10.09 3.02 18.87
CA THR A 134 -9.68 4.20 19.62
C THR A 134 -9.39 5.38 18.70
N ASN A 135 -10.00 6.51 19.01
CA ASN A 135 -9.70 7.81 18.42
C ASN A 135 -9.17 8.73 19.51
N ILE A 136 -8.02 9.37 19.29
CA ILE A 136 -7.37 10.27 20.23
C ILE A 136 -7.56 11.70 19.75
N THR A 137 -8.15 12.53 20.60
CA THR A 137 -8.35 13.96 20.38
C THR A 137 -7.35 14.80 21.17
N PRO A 138 -7.18 16.09 20.85
CA PRO A 138 -6.35 16.98 21.67
C PRO A 138 -6.81 17.04 23.13
N ALA A 139 -8.13 16.99 23.37
CA ALA A 139 -8.70 17.01 24.71
C ALA A 139 -8.30 15.77 25.53
N ASP A 140 -8.19 14.61 24.90
CA ASP A 140 -7.76 13.37 25.56
C ASP A 140 -6.29 13.41 26.02
N ILE A 141 -5.47 14.20 25.33
CA ILE A 141 -4.08 14.43 25.71
C ILE A 141 -4.02 15.47 26.84
N GLU A 142 -4.78 16.56 26.71
CA GLU A 142 -4.84 17.65 27.69
C GLU A 142 -5.38 17.18 29.05
N ASN A 143 -6.38 16.30 29.05
CA ASN A 143 -6.95 15.73 30.28
C ASN A 143 -6.17 14.52 30.81
N GLY A 144 -5.15 14.06 30.08
CA GLY A 144 -4.30 12.92 30.45
C GLY A 144 -4.90 11.53 30.22
N SER A 145 -6.05 11.41 29.54
CA SER A 145 -6.66 10.11 29.19
C SER A 145 -5.73 9.27 28.32
N TRP A 146 -5.01 9.92 27.41
CA TRP A 146 -3.96 9.32 26.59
C TRP A 146 -2.66 10.13 26.69
N LYS A 147 -1.59 9.44 27.05
CA LYS A 147 -0.23 9.99 27.20
C LYS A 147 0.71 9.29 26.25
N VAL A 148 1.75 9.99 25.81
CA VAL A 148 2.84 9.38 25.06
C VAL A 148 3.51 8.33 25.96
N ASN A 149 3.78 7.15 25.42
CA ASN A 149 4.50 6.12 26.14
C ASN A 149 5.99 6.50 26.26
N PRO A 150 6.54 6.72 27.47
CA PRO A 150 7.96 7.08 27.62
C PRO A 150 8.93 6.05 27.03
N ALA A 151 8.51 4.78 26.96
CA ALA A 151 9.33 3.70 26.43
C ALA A 151 9.69 3.87 24.93
N VAL A 152 8.90 4.65 24.16
CA VAL A 152 9.18 4.87 22.74
C VAL A 152 10.14 6.05 22.47
N ALA A 153 10.43 6.87 23.49
CA ALA A 153 11.22 8.10 23.31
C ALA A 153 12.65 7.83 22.81
N ASN A 154 13.29 6.76 23.27
CA ASN A 154 14.63 6.39 22.81
C ASN A 154 14.68 6.09 21.31
N SER A 155 13.65 5.45 20.76
CA SER A 155 13.61 5.06 19.34
C SER A 155 13.25 6.21 18.40
N ILE A 156 12.60 7.27 18.89
CA ILE A 156 12.05 8.35 18.05
C ILE A 156 12.81 9.66 18.22
N THR A 157 13.14 10.03 19.46
CA THR A 157 13.73 11.34 19.79
C THR A 157 15.03 11.21 20.59
N ASN A 158 15.70 10.05 20.50
CA ASN A 158 16.93 9.73 21.24
C ASN A 158 16.79 10.00 22.76
N GLY A 159 15.61 9.72 23.31
CA GLY A 159 15.32 9.85 24.74
C GLY A 159 14.75 11.22 25.15
N ASN A 160 14.61 12.18 24.23
CA ASN A 160 13.97 13.47 24.52
C ASN A 160 12.44 13.32 24.58
N TYR A 161 11.93 12.94 25.75
CA TYR A 161 10.51 12.70 25.98
C TYR A 161 9.66 13.98 25.86
N GLU A 162 10.12 15.11 26.39
CA GLU A 162 9.39 16.39 26.32
C GLU A 162 9.18 16.86 24.86
N LEU A 163 10.19 16.68 24.00
CA LEU A 163 10.06 16.94 22.57
C LEU A 163 9.02 16.02 21.92
N LEU A 164 9.01 14.74 22.30
CA LEU A 164 8.07 13.77 21.76
C LEU A 164 6.63 14.09 22.16
N GLU A 165 6.38 14.48 23.41
CA GLU A 165 5.06 14.92 23.89
C GLU A 165 4.57 16.15 23.13
N LYS A 166 5.44 17.17 22.97
CA LYS A 166 5.10 18.38 22.20
C LYS A 166 4.78 18.06 20.76
N HIS A 167 5.57 17.19 20.12
CA HIS A 167 5.33 16.74 18.75
C HIS A 167 3.99 15.98 18.65
N ALA A 168 3.72 15.05 19.56
CA ALA A 168 2.50 14.25 19.54
C ALA A 168 1.24 15.11 19.70
N TYR A 169 1.23 16.03 20.68
CA TYR A 169 0.13 16.97 20.85
C TYR A 169 -0.05 17.88 19.64
N HIS A 170 1.05 18.42 19.09
CA HIS A 170 1.01 19.24 17.88
C HIS A 170 0.41 18.46 16.70
N TYR A 171 0.87 17.23 16.47
CA TYR A 171 0.37 16.36 15.40
C TYR A 171 -1.13 16.10 15.53
N VAL A 172 -1.59 15.65 16.71
CA VAL A 172 -3.02 15.36 16.94
C VAL A 172 -3.88 16.62 16.81
N LYS A 173 -3.37 17.77 17.25
CA LYS A 173 -4.03 19.06 17.08
C LYS A 173 -4.13 19.46 15.61
N GLN A 174 -3.05 19.36 14.84
CA GLN A 174 -3.07 19.65 13.40
C GLN A 174 -4.00 18.69 12.64
N LEU A 175 -3.99 17.41 13.01
CA LEU A 175 -4.86 16.40 12.41
C LEU A 175 -6.34 16.71 12.67
N SER A 176 -6.69 17.20 13.87
CA SER A 176 -8.08 17.49 14.26
C SER A 176 -8.58 18.87 13.80
N GLN A 177 -7.70 19.72 13.25
CA GLN A 177 -8.08 21.04 12.75
C GLN A 177 -8.86 20.95 11.42
N ASN A 178 -9.69 21.96 11.15
CA ASN A 178 -10.45 22.13 9.90
C ASN A 178 -11.44 20.99 9.58
N GLY A 179 -12.01 20.34 10.60
CA GLY A 179 -13.05 19.31 10.42
C GLY A 179 -12.52 17.97 9.91
N LYS A 180 -11.21 17.74 10.00
CA LYS A 180 -10.59 16.43 9.77
C LYS A 180 -10.84 15.48 10.95
N TYR A 181 -10.56 14.20 10.73
CA TYR A 181 -10.76 13.14 11.71
C TYR A 181 -9.78 13.25 12.89
N PRO A 182 -10.18 12.83 14.12
CA PRO A 182 -9.23 12.58 15.20
C PRO A 182 -8.13 11.59 14.81
N LEU A 183 -7.10 11.44 15.65
CA LEU A 183 -6.09 10.39 15.44
C LEU A 183 -6.71 9.02 15.70
N THR A 184 -7.00 8.27 14.64
CA THR A 184 -7.34 6.86 14.76
C THR A 184 -6.09 6.04 15.07
N VAL A 185 -6.17 5.21 16.10
CA VAL A 185 -5.13 4.21 16.40
C VAL A 185 -5.41 2.98 15.56
N TRP A 186 -4.47 2.59 14.71
CA TRP A 186 -4.56 1.43 13.83
C TRP A 186 -3.80 0.22 14.41
N PRO A 187 -4.17 -1.02 14.05
CA PRO A 187 -3.32 -2.18 14.33
C PRO A 187 -1.98 -2.00 13.61
N TYR A 188 -0.95 -2.75 14.02
CA TYR A 188 0.30 -2.77 13.28
C TYR A 188 0.04 -3.22 11.84
N HIS A 189 0.51 -2.45 10.88
CA HIS A 189 0.34 -2.69 9.46
C HIS A 189 1.56 -2.19 8.71
N SER A 190 1.72 -2.69 7.48
CA SER A 190 2.76 -2.23 6.54
C SER A 190 4.15 -2.04 7.16
N MET A 191 4.53 -2.98 8.04
CA MET A 191 5.76 -2.92 8.80
C MET A 191 6.98 -3.06 7.88
N LEU A 192 7.86 -2.07 7.91
CA LEU A 192 9.08 -1.99 7.10
C LEU A 192 9.85 -3.31 7.11
N GLY A 193 10.09 -3.86 5.92
CA GLY A 193 10.83 -5.12 5.73
C GLY A 193 10.03 -6.39 6.07
N GLY A 194 8.77 -6.25 6.48
CA GLY A 194 7.85 -7.35 6.69
C GLY A 194 7.16 -7.79 5.39
N ILE A 195 6.58 -9.00 5.42
CA ILE A 195 5.75 -9.50 4.30
C ILE A 195 4.53 -8.62 4.03
N VAL A 196 4.08 -7.89 5.05
CA VAL A 196 2.94 -6.97 5.02
C VAL A 196 3.22 -5.68 4.23
N ASP A 197 4.48 -5.23 4.21
CA ASP A 197 4.98 -4.03 3.53
C ASP A 197 5.43 -4.33 2.08
N THR A 198 5.44 -5.61 1.69
CA THR A 198 5.87 -6.00 0.34
C THR A 198 4.89 -5.45 -0.71
N PRO A 199 5.35 -4.62 -1.67
CA PRO A 199 4.52 -4.16 -2.77
C PRO A 199 4.04 -5.33 -3.63
N ARG A 200 2.79 -5.29 -4.11
CA ARG A 200 2.34 -6.19 -5.18
C ARG A 200 3.14 -6.06 -6.50
N ARG A 201 4.08 -5.09 -6.63
CA ARG A 201 4.99 -4.95 -7.81
C ARG A 201 5.54 -6.30 -8.25
N GLU A 202 5.91 -7.11 -7.28
CA GLU A 202 6.56 -8.39 -7.52
C GLU A 202 5.61 -9.50 -7.96
N ARG A 203 4.34 -9.50 -7.51
CA ARG A 203 3.50 -10.72 -7.40
C ARG A 203 2.19 -10.72 -8.18
N THR A 204 1.99 -9.76 -9.07
CA THR A 204 0.68 -9.52 -9.72
C THR A 204 0.74 -9.34 -11.21
N GLY A 205 1.90 -9.64 -11.78
CA GLY A 205 2.15 -9.29 -13.17
C GLY A 205 2.70 -7.89 -13.38
N ILE A 206 2.67 -7.00 -12.37
CA ILE A 206 3.29 -5.66 -12.48
C ILE A 206 4.79 -5.77 -12.78
N LEU A 207 5.50 -6.77 -12.25
CA LEU A 207 6.91 -6.97 -12.59
C LEU A 207 7.10 -7.35 -14.07
N VAL A 208 6.24 -8.24 -14.59
CA VAL A 208 6.24 -8.60 -16.02
C VAL A 208 5.98 -7.34 -16.85
N SER A 209 5.05 -6.50 -16.42
CA SER A 209 4.77 -5.22 -17.04
C SER A 209 5.94 -4.25 -16.93
N GLN A 210 6.65 -4.17 -15.81
CA GLN A 210 7.82 -3.30 -15.67
C GLN A 210 9.01 -3.76 -16.51
N LEU A 211 9.18 -5.07 -16.69
CA LEU A 211 10.17 -5.66 -17.61
C LEU A 211 9.79 -5.37 -19.07
N LEU A 212 8.49 -5.41 -19.40
CA LEU A 212 7.96 -5.05 -20.72
C LEU A 212 7.98 -3.54 -21.03
N LEU A 213 8.08 -2.71 -20.00
CA LEU A 213 8.11 -1.25 -20.11
C LEU A 213 9.52 -0.65 -20.07
N ALA A 214 10.53 -1.46 -19.72
CA ALA A 214 11.94 -1.08 -19.77
C ALA A 214 12.47 -1.19 -21.20
#